data_AF-A0A7K0ENR1-F1
#
_entry.id   AF-A0A7K0ENR1-F1
#
_cell.length_a   1.000
_cell.length_b   1.000
_cell.length_c   1.000
_cell.angle_alpha   90.00
_cell.angle_beta   90.00
_cell.angle_gamma   90.00
#
_symmetry.space_group_name_H-M   'P 1'
#
loop_
_entity.id
_entity.type
_entity.pdbx_description
1 polymer ?
#
loop_
_entity_poly.entity_id
_entity_poly.type
_entity_poly.pdbx_seq_one_letter_code
_entity_poly.pdbx_strand_id
1 'polypeptide(L)' 'MTQTAAHIVPFPFPQREAHNCETYGEAVFQLKLKAAQLLNEVAEGIYVLTPNNIEAIRDVNRRCHEVGLPPLNFE' A
#
# COMPACT_ATOMS: atom_id res chain seq x y z
N MET A 1 4.08 -19.31 25.68
CA MET A 1 2.86 -18.82 25.02
C MET A 1 2.93 -17.29 25.01
N THR A 2 3.42 -16.69 23.93
CA THR A 2 3.54 -15.23 23.81
C THR A 2 2.20 -14.69 23.32
N GLN A 3 1.49 -14.04 24.23
CA GLN A 3 0.25 -13.31 23.95
C GLN A 3 0.62 -12.10 23.08
N THR A 4 0.29 -12.14 21.79
CA THR A 4 0.46 -10.98 20.90
C THR A 4 -0.55 -9.92 21.34
N ALA A 5 -0.10 -8.94 22.12
CA ALA A 5 -0.92 -7.80 22.47
C ALA A 5 -1.38 -7.11 21.18
N ALA A 6 -2.69 -6.97 20.99
CA ALA A 6 -3.24 -6.21 19.88
C ALA A 6 -2.84 -4.75 20.06
N HIS A 7 -1.81 -4.31 19.33
CA HIS A 7 -1.42 -2.90 19.28
C HIS A 7 -2.52 -2.13 18.55
N ILE A 8 -3.22 -1.28 19.28
CA ILE A 8 -4.17 -0.32 18.69
C ILE A 8 -3.35 0.69 17.89
N VAL A 9 -3.56 0.69 16.57
CA VAL A 9 -2.89 1.61 15.65
C VAL A 9 -3.72 2.90 15.56
N PRO A 10 -3.14 4.09 15.76
CA PRO A 10 -3.89 5.35 15.71
C PRO A 10 -4.43 5.63 14.29
N PHE A 11 -5.65 6.17 14.20
CA PHE A 11 -6.28 6.65 12.97
C PHE A 11 -6.36 8.19 12.97
N PRO A 12 -6.03 8.88 11.87
CA PRO A 12 -5.54 8.33 10.60
C PRO A 12 -4.15 7.70 10.74
N PHE A 13 -3.90 6.65 9.95
CA PHE A 13 -2.59 6.00 9.94
C PHE A 13 -1.52 7.01 9.50
N PRO A 14 -0.41 7.14 10.23
CA PRO A 14 0.67 8.04 9.82
C PRO A 14 1.22 7.59 8.46
N GLN A 15 1.11 8.46 7.46
CA GLN A 15 1.74 8.24 6.18
C GLN A 15 3.24 8.50 6.30
N ARG A 16 4.05 7.57 5.82
CA ARG A 16 5.51 7.68 5.76
C ARG A 16 5.97 7.32 4.36
N GLU A 17 7.08 7.90 3.95
CA GLU A 17 7.77 7.42 2.75
C GLU A 17 8.23 5.97 2.96
N ALA A 18 8.03 5.12 1.95
CA ALA A 18 8.31 3.69 2.06
C ALA A 18 9.80 3.40 2.39
N HIS A 19 10.72 4.25 1.90
CA HIS A 19 12.15 4.14 2.20
C HIS A 19 12.53 4.57 3.63
N ASN A 20 11.59 5.18 4.37
CA ASN A 20 11.75 5.58 5.76
C ASN A 20 11.07 4.60 6.74
N CYS A 21 10.56 3.47 6.26
CA CYS A 21 9.96 2.42 7.09
C CYS A 21 11.03 1.49 7.68
N GLU A 22 10.81 1.01 8.90
CA GLU A 22 11.75 0.13 9.60
C GLU A 22 11.65 -1.31 9.12
N THR A 23 10.45 -1.74 8.73
CA THR A 23 10.21 -3.08 8.21
C THR A 23 9.77 -3.06 6.75
N TYR A 24 10.12 -4.13 6.03
CA TYR A 24 9.65 -4.34 4.65
C TYR A 24 8.12 -4.36 4.58
N GLY A 25 7.45 -5.01 5.54
CA GLY A 25 5.99 -5.06 5.60
C GLY A 25 5.34 -3.67 5.72
N GLU A 26 5.89 -2.79 6.56
CA GLU A 26 5.42 -1.41 6.66
C GLU A 26 5.67 -0.61 5.38
N ALA A 27 6.84 -0.80 4.75
CA ALA A 27 7.17 -0.15 3.48
C ALA A 27 6.14 -0.54 2.39
N VAL A 28 5.81 -1.83 2.30
CA VAL A 28 4.81 -2.35 1.37
C VAL A 28 3.42 -1.80 1.70
N PHE A 29 3.05 -1.69 2.98
CA PHE A 29 1.78 -1.09 3.38
C PHE A 29 1.68 0.40 2.97
N GLN A 30 2.75 1.19 3.15
CA GLN A 30 2.79 2.59 2.71
C GLN A 30 2.70 2.71 1.19
N LEU A 31 3.39 1.84 0.43
CA LEU A 31 3.25 1.79 -1.03
C LEU A 31 1.83 1.44 -1.45
N LYS A 32 1.17 0.51 -0.75
CA LYS A 32 -0.23 0.16 -0.99
C LYS A 32 -1.16 1.35 -0.76
N LEU A 33 -0.97 2.12 0.32
CA LEU A 33 -1.76 3.33 0.58
C LEU A 33 -1.59 4.36 -0.55
N LYS A 34 -0.35 4.60 -1.00
CA LYS A 34 -0.07 5.51 -2.12
C LYS A 34 -0.72 5.05 -3.42
N ALA A 35 -0.64 3.76 -3.74
CA ALA A 35 -1.28 3.20 -4.92
C ALA A 35 -2.82 3.24 -4.83
N ALA A 36 -3.41 3.02 -3.66
CA ALA A 36 -4.85 3.19 -3.45
C ALA A 36 -5.29 4.65 -3.66
N GLN A 37 -4.51 5.61 -3.18
CA GLN A 37 -4.77 7.03 -3.39
C GLN A 37 -4.74 7.38 -4.89
N LEU A 38 -3.72 6.91 -5.62
CA LEU A 38 -3.65 7.11 -7.07
C LEU A 38 -4.89 6.56 -7.79
N LEU A 39 -5.38 5.38 -7.40
CA LEU A 39 -6.59 4.79 -7.99
C LEU A 39 -7.85 5.62 -7.70
N ASN A 40 -7.95 6.22 -6.50
CA ASN A 40 -9.04 7.13 -6.19
C ASN A 40 -8.97 8.40 -7.05
N GLU A 41 -7.78 8.98 -7.24
CA GLU A 41 -7.57 10.14 -8.11
C GLU A 41 -7.94 9.84 -9.58
N VAL A 42 -7.70 8.60 -10.04
CA VAL A 42 -8.12 8.14 -11.37
C VAL A 42 -9.65 8.00 -11.45
N ALA A 43 -10.28 7.43 -10.43
CA ALA A 43 -11.74 7.30 -10.36
C ALA A 43 -12.45 8.67 -10.33
N GLU A 44 -11.82 9.67 -9.74
CA GLU A 44 -12.28 11.06 -9.72
C GLU A 44 -11.99 11.81 -11.03
N GLY A 45 -11.27 11.20 -11.98
CA GLY A 45 -10.88 11.81 -13.25
C GLY A 45 -9.77 12.86 -13.13
N ILE A 46 -9.09 12.93 -11.98
CA ILE A 46 -8.00 13.87 -11.70
C ILE A 46 -6.70 13.40 -12.36
N TYR A 47 -6.51 12.07 -12.45
CA TYR A 47 -5.30 11.46 -12.97
C TYR A 47 -5.60 10.43 -14.07
N VAL A 48 -4.72 10.33 -15.06
CA VAL A 48 -4.78 9.29 -16.11
C VAL A 48 -3.61 8.34 -15.90
N LEU A 49 -3.91 7.06 -15.71
CA LEU A 49 -2.87 6.03 -15.54
C LEU A 49 -2.00 5.92 -16.79
N THR A 50 -0.68 5.99 -16.58
CA THR A 50 0.29 5.61 -17.59
C THR A 50 0.61 4.12 -17.49
N PRO A 51 1.12 3.47 -18.56
CA PRO A 51 1.57 2.07 -18.49
C PRO A 51 2.52 1.79 -17.33
N ASN A 52 3.43 2.73 -17.02
CA ASN A 52 4.36 2.61 -15.90
C ASN A 52 3.63 2.58 -14.55
N ASN A 53 2.53 3.31 -14.38
CA ASN A 53 1.73 3.25 -13.15
C ASN A 53 1.05 1.89 -13.01
N ILE A 54 0.54 1.33 -14.10
CA ILE A 54 -0.10 0.01 -14.12
C ILE A 54 0.91 -1.07 -13.68
N GLU A 55 2.13 -1.04 -14.25
CA GLU A 55 3.20 -1.94 -13.85
C GLU A 55 3.61 -1.76 -12.39
N ALA A 56 3.72 -0.52 -11.91
CA ALA A 56 4.03 -0.23 -10.52
C ALA A 56 2.95 -0.76 -9.56
N ILE A 57 1.67 -0.62 -9.89
CA ILE A 57 0.56 -1.15 -9.07
C ILE A 57 0.61 -2.69 -9.04
N ARG A 58 0.92 -3.33 -10.18
CA ARG A 58 1.12 -4.78 -10.24
C ARG A 58 2.30 -5.24 -9.38
N ASP A 59 3.40 -4.49 -9.37
CA ASP A 59 4.53 -4.75 -8.48
C ASP A 59 4.13 -4.61 -6.99
N VAL A 60 3.37 -3.56 -6.65
CA VAL A 60 2.83 -3.39 -5.28
C VAL A 60 1.95 -4.58 -4.89
N ASN A 61 1.08 -5.07 -5.77
CA ASN A 61 0.24 -6.24 -5.51
C ASN A 61 1.08 -7.51 -5.28
N ARG A 62 2.14 -7.73 -6.07
CA ARG A 62 3.08 -8.83 -5.85
C ARG A 62 3.72 -8.74 -4.46
N ARG A 63 4.21 -7.56 -4.07
CA ARG A 63 4.81 -7.37 -2.74
C ARG A 63 3.80 -7.51 -1.61
N CYS A 64 2.54 -7.12 -1.82
CA CYS A 64 1.46 -7.36 -0.86
C CYS A 64 1.31 -8.85 -0.56
N HIS A 65 1.34 -9.71 -1.59
CA HIS A 65 1.32 -11.16 -1.41
C HIS A 65 2.51 -11.67 -0.59
N GLU A 66 3.73 -11.18 -0.86
CA GLU A 66 4.95 -11.59 -0.14
C GLU A 66 4.87 -11.34 1.37
N VAL A 67 4.17 -10.27 1.79
CA VAL A 67 4.05 -9.86 3.20
C VAL A 67 2.69 -10.20 3.81
N GLY A 68 1.85 -10.97 3.12
CA GLY A 68 0.54 -11.41 3.61
C GLY A 68 -0.54 -10.32 3.66
N LEU A 69 -0.37 -9.23 2.90
CA LEU A 69 -1.39 -8.20 2.73
C LEU A 69 -2.29 -8.52 1.53
N PRO A 70 -3.59 -8.19 1.58
CA PRO A 70 -4.46 -8.34 0.42
C PRO A 70 -4.02 -7.36 -0.69
N PRO A 71 -4.10 -7.75 -1.97
CA PRO A 71 -3.78 -6.85 -3.07
C PRO A 71 -4.82 -5.72 -3.21
N LEU A 72 -4.48 -4.70 -3.99
CA LEU A 72 -5.43 -3.70 -4.48
C LEU A 72 -6.30 -4.33 -5.57
N ASN A 73 -7.59 -4.00 -5.57
CA ASN A 73 -8.50 -4.42 -6.62
C ASN A 73 -8.26 -3.60 -7.88
N PHE A 74 -7.38 -4.11 -8.73
CA PHE A 74 -6.90 -3.46 -9.94
C PHE A 74 -6.54 -4.55 -10.95
N GLU A 75 -7.37 -4.72 -11.99
CA GLU A 75 -7.18 -5.66 -13.11
C GLU A 75 -6.67 -4.94 -14.36
#